data_AF-A0A2T6AJL2-F1
#
_entry.id   AF-A0A2T6AJL2-F1
#
_cell.length_a   1.000
_cell.length_b   1.000
_cell.length_c   1.000
_cell.angle_alpha   90.00
_cell.angle_beta   90.00
_cell.angle_gamma   90.00
#
_symmetry.space_group_name_H-M   'P 1'
#
loop_
_entity.id
_entity.type
_entity.pdbx_description
1 polymer ?
#
loop_
_entity_poly.entity_id
_entity_poly.type
_entity_poly.pdbx_seq_one_letter_code
_entity_poly.pdbx_strand_id
1 'polypeptide(L)'
;MKDRRLRQLLVLTDLIRDRSLENLRRAAAERDLTRALIAGLEAPPASDLPALAAAQVALSYQRWADERRRELNMQLARQMVSVAQRQAEARLAFGRAEVLHRLATPGRR
;
A
#
# COMPACT_ATOMS: atom_id res chain seq x y z
N MET A 1 -5.38 6.55 -40.98
CA MET A 1 -6.39 6.33 -39.90
C MET A 1 -5.91 5.38 -38.80
N LYS A 2 -5.33 4.21 -39.13
CA LYS A 2 -4.85 3.21 -38.17
C LYS A 2 -3.80 3.77 -37.18
N ASP A 3 -2.85 4.56 -37.68
CA ASP A 3 -1.80 5.15 -36.83
C ASP A 3 -2.33 6.21 -35.84
N ARG A 4 -3.37 6.95 -36.21
CA ARG A 4 -4.01 7.92 -35.30
C ARG A 4 -4.72 7.19 -34.16
N ARG A 5 -5.45 6.11 -34.46
CA ARG A 5 -6.11 5.27 -33.44
C ARG A 5 -5.09 4.58 -32.54
N LEU A 6 -3.98 4.09 -33.11
CA LEU A 6 -2.90 3.47 -32.33
C LEU A 6 -2.22 4.48 -31.39
N ARG A 7 -1.94 5.70 -31.86
CA ARG A 7 -1.43 6.79 -31.01
C ARG A 7 -2.40 7.16 -29.88
N GLN A 8 -3.70 7.21 -30.15
CA GLN A 8 -4.71 7.46 -29.11
C GLN A 8 -4.77 6.34 -28.07
N LEU A 9 -4.71 5.08 -28.51
CA LEU A 9 -4.67 3.92 -27.62
C LEU A 9 -3.41 3.91 -26.75
N LEU A 10 -2.26 4.28 -27.31
CA LEU A 10 -1.02 4.43 -26.55
C LEU A 10 -1.19 5.43 -25.40
N VAL A 11 -1.64 6.65 -25.71
CA VAL A 11 -1.85 7.70 -24.70
C VAL A 11 -2.80 7.22 -23.59
N LEU A 12 -3.92 6.60 -23.96
CA LEU A 12 -4.86 6.07 -22.98
C LEU A 12 -4.26 4.97 -22.11
N THR A 13 -3.47 4.08 -22.71
CA THR A 13 -2.90 2.93 -21.98
C THR A 13 -1.77 3.37 -21.05
N ASP A 14 -0.98 4.37 -21.45
CA ASP A 14 0.01 5.03 -20.58
C ASP A 14 -0.67 5.67 -19.38
N LEU A 15 -1.75 6.44 -19.59
CA LEU A 15 -2.51 7.03 -18.49
C LEU A 15 -3.10 5.98 -17.53
N ILE A 16 -3.61 4.87 -18.06
CA ILE A 16 -4.14 3.75 -17.24
C ILE A 16 -3.02 3.07 -16.45
N ARG A 17 -1.85 2.86 -17.07
CA ARG A 17 -0.66 2.31 -16.41
C ARG A 17 -0.23 3.20 -15.26
N ASP A 18 -0.05 4.49 -15.52
CA ASP A 18 0.46 5.45 -14.55
C ASP A 18 -0.50 5.59 -13.36
N ARG A 19 -1.81 5.68 -13.64
CA ARG A 19 -2.85 5.67 -12.60
C ARG A 19 -2.82 4.40 -11.76
N SER A 20 -2.67 3.23 -12.38
CA SER A 20 -2.66 1.95 -11.67
C SER A 20 -1.43 1.83 -10.76
N LEU A 21 -0.26 2.31 -11.23
CA LEU A 21 0.96 2.36 -10.43
C LEU A 21 0.84 3.33 -9.25
N GLU A 22 0.20 4.48 -9.44
CA GLU A 22 -0.03 5.45 -8.36
C GLU A 22 -1.00 4.89 -7.31
N ASN A 23 -2.09 4.23 -7.74
CA ASN A 23 -3.01 3.56 -6.82
C ASN A 23 -2.29 2.49 -5.98
N LEU A 24 -1.39 1.71 -6.59
CA LEU A 24 -0.58 0.74 -5.87
C LEU A 24 0.36 1.42 -4.86
N ARG A 25 1.05 2.50 -5.24
CA ARG A 25 1.92 3.26 -4.32
C ARG A 25 1.13 3.78 -3.11
N ARG A 26 -0.03 4.39 -3.34
CA ARG A 26 -0.87 4.91 -2.25
C ARG A 26 -1.33 3.81 -1.30
N ALA A 27 -1.83 2.69 -1.83
CA ALA A 27 -2.25 1.55 -1.01
C ALA A 27 -1.08 0.97 -0.20
N ALA A 28 0.12 0.89 -0.78
CA ALA A 28 1.31 0.44 -0.08
C ALA A 28 1.73 1.42 1.04
N ALA A 29 1.71 2.72 0.77
CA ALA A 29 2.02 3.75 1.77
C ALA A 29 1.04 3.71 2.96
N GLU A 30 -0.27 3.58 2.70
CA GLU A 30 -1.28 3.44 3.75
C GLU A 30 -1.06 2.19 4.62
N ARG A 31 -0.69 1.05 4.01
CA ARG A 31 -0.33 -0.17 4.73
C ARG A 31 0.92 0.04 5.61
N ASP A 32 1.93 0.71 5.08
CA ASP A 32 3.20 0.91 5.76
C ASP A 32 3.06 1.89 6.94
N LEU A 33 2.20 2.91 6.81
CA LEU A 33 1.80 3.78 7.92
C LEU A 33 1.13 2.98 9.05
N THR A 34 0.15 2.11 8.73
CA THR A 34 -0.49 1.26 9.76
C THR A 34 0.51 0.35 10.46
N ARG A 35 1.47 -0.21 9.71
CA ARG A 35 2.55 -1.04 10.29
C ARG A 35 3.43 -0.23 11.25
N ALA A 36 3.76 1.00 10.88
CA ALA A 36 4.52 1.90 11.75
C ALA A 36 3.75 2.24 13.03
N LEU A 37 2.43 2.48 12.93
CA LEU A 37 1.58 2.70 14.10
C LEU A 37 1.56 1.50 15.05
N ILE A 38 1.45 0.27 14.52
CA ILE A 38 1.51 -0.95 15.33
C ILE A 38 2.87 -1.07 16.04
N ALA A 39 3.97 -0.82 15.33
CA ALA A 39 5.30 -0.84 15.92
C ALA A 39 5.47 0.21 17.01
N GLY A 40 4.85 1.39 16.85
CA GLY A 40 4.87 2.46 17.84
C GLY A 40 4.09 2.17 19.13
N LEU A 41 3.29 1.09 19.19
CA LEU A 41 2.61 0.68 20.42
C LEU A 41 3.56 -0.03 21.41
N GLU A 42 4.73 -0.47 20.96
CA GLU A 42 5.77 -1.03 21.82
C GLU A 42 6.40 0.10 22.66
N ALA A 43 5.95 0.24 23.90
CA ALA A 43 6.45 1.26 24.83
C ALA A 43 7.17 0.61 26.02
N PRO A 44 8.32 1.15 26.46
CA PRO A 44 8.95 0.73 27.69
C PRO A 44 8.10 1.13 28.91
N PRO A 45 8.22 0.40 30.04
CA PRO A 45 7.56 0.79 31.28
C PRO A 45 8.07 2.15 31.79
N ALA A 46 7.22 2.87 32.51
CA ALA A 46 7.57 4.13 33.15
C ALA A 46 8.71 3.92 34.17
N SER A 47 9.76 4.73 34.08
CA SER A 47 10.97 4.65 34.93
C SER A 47 10.99 5.70 36.04
N ASP A 48 10.09 6.67 35.99
CA ASP A 48 9.99 7.83 36.87
C ASP A 48 8.95 7.64 38.00
N LEU A 49 8.34 6.46 38.08
CA LEU A 49 7.31 6.13 39.06
C LEU A 49 7.80 5.12 40.11
N PRO A 50 7.26 5.17 41.35
CA PRO A 50 7.42 4.08 42.31
C PRO A 50 6.96 2.75 41.70
N ALA A 51 7.63 1.65 42.05
CA ALA A 51 7.46 0.35 41.37
C ALA A 51 6.00 -0.13 41.26
N LEU A 52 5.19 0.05 42.31
CA LEU A 52 3.78 -0.33 42.28
C LEU A 52 2.97 0.53 41.31
N ALA A 53 3.22 1.85 41.28
CA ALA A 53 2.55 2.77 40.36
C ALA A 53 2.99 2.50 38.90
N ALA A 54 4.29 2.26 38.68
CA ALA A 54 4.82 1.88 37.37
C ALA A 54 4.16 0.61 36.83
N ALA A 55 3.98 -0.41 37.68
CA ALA A 55 3.30 -1.65 37.30
C ALA A 55 1.81 -1.46 36.94
N GLN A 56 1.08 -0.62 37.70
CA GLN A 56 -0.32 -0.31 37.41
C GLN A 56 -0.49 0.45 36.09
N VAL A 57 0.38 1.44 35.84
CA VAL A 57 0.40 2.20 34.59
C VAL A 57 0.74 1.28 33.42
N ALA A 58 1.76 0.43 33.56
CA ALA A 58 2.14 -0.54 32.53
C ALA A 58 0.97 -1.48 32.19
N LEU A 59 0.27 -2.03 33.18
CA LEU A 59 -0.89 -2.90 32.94
C LEU A 59 -2.02 -2.16 32.21
N SER A 60 -2.29 -0.92 32.61
CA SER A 60 -3.35 -0.10 32.01
C SER A 60 -3.02 0.26 30.56
N TYR A 61 -1.75 0.62 30.30
CA TYR A 61 -1.24 0.87 28.96
C TYR A 61 -1.33 -0.38 28.09
N GLN A 62 -0.89 -1.55 28.59
CA GLN A 62 -0.92 -2.80 27.82
C GLN A 62 -2.35 -3.17 27.40
N ARG A 63 -3.34 -3.02 28.28
CA ARG A 63 -4.75 -3.26 27.93
C ARG A 63 -5.23 -2.35 26.80
N TRP A 64 -4.90 -1.06 26.87
CA TRP A 64 -5.23 -0.11 25.81
C TRP A 64 -4.49 -0.42 24.50
N ALA A 65 -3.20 -0.74 24.59
CA ALA A 65 -2.35 -1.06 23.45
C ALA A 65 -2.81 -2.35 22.75
N ASP A 66 -3.25 -3.36 23.50
CA ASP A 66 -3.79 -4.60 22.95
C ASP A 66 -5.05 -4.37 22.13
N GLU A 67 -5.99 -3.58 22.65
CA GLU A 67 -7.21 -3.22 21.91
C GLU A 67 -6.85 -2.43 20.65
N ARG A 68 -5.95 -1.45 20.78
CA ARG A 68 -5.50 -0.66 19.64
C ARG A 68 -4.79 -1.51 18.58
N ARG A 69 -3.99 -2.49 18.99
CA ARG A 69 -3.30 -3.43 18.11
C ARG A 69 -4.29 -4.31 17.36
N ARG A 70 -5.39 -4.76 18.00
CA ARG A 70 -6.45 -5.52 17.33
C ARG A 70 -7.13 -4.71 16.23
N GLU A 71 -7.50 -3.47 16.50
CA GLU A 71 -8.11 -2.57 15.52
C GLU A 71 -7.19 -2.33 14.31
N LEU A 72 -5.92 -2.00 14.58
CA LEU A 72 -4.92 -1.76 13.53
C LEU A 72 -4.59 -3.02 12.73
N ASN A 73 -4.54 -4.20 13.37
CA ASN A 73 -4.33 -5.47 12.67
C ASN A 73 -5.49 -5.79 11.71
N MET A 74 -6.73 -5.54 12.12
CA MET A 74 -7.91 -5.67 11.26
C MET A 74 -7.83 -4.74 10.05
N GLN A 75 -7.40 -3.49 10.26
CA GLN A 75 -7.16 -2.54 9.18
C GLN A 75 -6.03 -2.99 8.25
N LEU A 76 -4.90 -3.45 8.83
CA LEU A 76 -3.74 -3.93 8.09
C LEU A 76 -4.12 -5.12 7.19
N ALA A 77 -4.92 -6.06 7.68
CA ALA A 77 -5.40 -7.18 6.89
C ALA A 77 -6.18 -6.72 5.65
N ARG A 78 -7.09 -5.74 5.79
CA ARG A 78 -7.82 -5.15 4.65
C ARG A 78 -6.88 -4.44 3.68
N GLN A 79 -5.90 -3.70 4.18
CA GLN A 79 -4.91 -3.01 3.36
C GLN A 79 -4.01 -3.99 2.60
N MET A 80 -3.65 -5.14 3.19
CA MET A 80 -2.89 -6.18 2.51
C MET A 80 -3.65 -6.74 1.29
N VAL A 81 -4.95 -6.99 1.45
CA VAL A 81 -5.81 -7.40 0.32
C VAL A 81 -5.87 -6.31 -0.75
N SER A 82 -6.05 -5.05 -0.34
CA SER A 82 -6.08 -3.92 -1.27
C SER A 82 -4.78 -3.80 -2.07
N VAL A 83 -3.63 -3.90 -1.41
CA VAL A 83 -2.32 -3.88 -2.07
C VAL A 83 -2.19 -5.01 -3.08
N ALA A 84 -2.59 -6.24 -2.72
CA ALA A 84 -2.54 -7.37 -3.64
C ALA A 84 -3.42 -7.16 -4.88
N GLN A 85 -4.63 -6.62 -4.71
CA GLN A 85 -5.54 -6.28 -5.81
C GLN A 85 -4.93 -5.19 -6.71
N ARG A 86 -4.45 -4.09 -6.14
CA ARG A 86 -3.80 -3.00 -6.89
C ARG A 86 -2.54 -3.47 -7.62
N GLN A 87 -1.80 -4.40 -7.03
CA GLN A 87 -0.62 -4.99 -7.66
C GLN A 87 -1.01 -5.79 -8.90
N ALA A 88 -2.08 -6.58 -8.85
CA ALA A 88 -2.59 -7.31 -10.01
C ALA A 88 -3.07 -6.34 -11.12
N GLU A 89 -3.82 -5.29 -10.76
CA GLU A 89 -4.26 -4.24 -11.69
C GLU A 89 -3.08 -3.55 -12.38
N ALA A 90 -2.08 -3.12 -11.60
CA ALA A 90 -0.89 -2.46 -12.11
C ALA A 90 -0.08 -3.36 -13.06
N ARG A 91 0.08 -4.65 -12.72
CA ARG A 91 0.76 -5.62 -13.60
C ARG A 91 0.04 -5.76 -14.94
N LEU A 92 -1.30 -5.86 -14.94
CA LEU A 92 -2.09 -5.98 -16.15
C LEU A 92 -2.00 -4.71 -17.01
N ALA A 93 -2.15 -3.53 -16.39
CA ALA A 93 -2.06 -2.25 -17.08
C ALA A 93 -0.67 -2.03 -17.69
N PHE A 94 0.39 -2.37 -16.95
CA PHE A 94 1.77 -2.34 -17.45
C PHE A 94 1.96 -3.26 -18.65
N GLY A 95 1.53 -4.52 -18.57
CA GLY A 95 1.65 -5.47 -19.68
C GLY A 95 0.91 -5.01 -20.94
N ARG A 96 -0.28 -4.43 -20.79
CA ARG A 96 -1.04 -3.86 -21.91
C ARG A 96 -0.32 -2.68 -22.57
N ALA A 97 0.26 -1.78 -21.77
CA ALA A 97 1.05 -0.66 -22.27
C ALA A 97 2.27 -1.14 -23.05
N GLU A 98 3.02 -2.10 -22.49
CA GLU A 98 4.19 -2.72 -23.13
C GLU A 98 3.85 -3.33 -24.50
N VAL A 99 2.77 -4.12 -24.58
CA VAL A 99 2.35 -4.73 -25.85
C VAL A 99 2.02 -3.65 -26.89
N LEU A 100 1.30 -2.59 -26.51
CA LEU A 100 0.97 -1.52 -27.45
C LEU A 100 2.20 -0.72 -27.89
N HIS A 101 3.16 -0.46 -27.00
CA HIS A 101 4.43 0.17 -27.39
C HIS A 101 5.20 -0.67 -28.41
N ARG A 102 5.24 -2.00 -28.22
CA ARG A 102 5.89 -2.92 -29.19
C ARG A 102 5.17 -2.94 -30.53
N LEU A 103 3.85 -2.90 -30.55
CA LEU A 103 3.06 -2.85 -31.79
C LEU A 103 3.16 -1.51 -32.51
N ALA A 104 3.39 -0.42 -31.77
CA ALA A 104 3.55 0.92 -32.33
C ALA A 104 4.98 1.23 -32.81
N THR A 105 5.97 0.50 -32.30
CA THR A 105 7.34 0.55 -32.81
C THR A 105 7.42 -0.36 -34.03
N PRO A 106 7.65 0.16 -35.26
CA PRO A 106 7.80 -0.69 -36.42
C PRO A 106 9.05 -1.54 -36.19
N GLY A 107 8.90 -2.85 -36.03
CA GLY A 107 10.04 -3.76 -36.05
C GLY A 107 10.76 -3.60 -37.39
N ARG A 108 12.04 -3.23 -37.36
CA ARG A 108 12.97 -3.52 -38.46
C ARG A 108 12.83 -5.01 -38.75
N ARG A 109 12.21 -5.34 -39.89
CA ARG A 109 12.44 -6.62 -40.55
C ARG A 109 13.83 -6.61 -41.15
#